data_AF-A0A1F2TL03-F1
#
_entry.id   AF-A0A1F2TL03-F1
#
_cell.length_a   1.000
_cell.length_b   1.000
_cell.length_c   1.000
_cell.angle_alpha   90.00
_cell.angle_beta   90.00
_cell.angle_gamma   90.00
#
_symmetry.space_group_name_H-M   'P 1'
#
loop_
_entity.id
_entity.type
_entity.pdbx_description
1 polymer ?
#
loop_
_entity_poly.entity_id
_entity_poly.type
_entity_poly.pdbx_seq_one_letter_code
_entity_poly.pdbx_strand_id
1 'polypeptide(L)'
;MFMPDHLHMLVHGLSETADLRAFASRAKQFSAYEYSRARGQRLWQPSYYDHLVREGEDVLGFMAYIAMNPVVAGLAKRPEDYALLGSLTLGREEMLRVLREFAPLLLLP
;
A
#
# COMPACT_ATOMS: atom_id res chain seq x y z
N MET A 1 2.93 -0.15 -0.26
CA MET A 1 3.93 0.93 -0.35
C MET A 1 4.34 1.34 1.03
N PHE A 2 5.62 1.20 1.35
CA PHE A 2 6.17 1.70 2.61
C PHE A 2 6.66 3.13 2.42
N MET A 3 6.07 4.07 3.14
CA MET A 3 6.61 5.41 3.36
C MET A 3 7.57 5.37 4.57
N PRO A 4 8.40 6.41 4.78
CA PRO A 4 9.34 6.42 5.91
C PRO A 4 8.70 6.25 7.30
N ASP A 5 7.44 6.65 7.44
CA ASP A 5 6.70 6.72 8.70
C ASP A 5 5.40 5.88 8.71
N HIS A 6 4.89 5.45 7.55
CA HIS A 6 3.66 4.67 7.45
C HIS A 6 3.61 3.72 6.24
N LEU A 7 2.56 2.92 6.15
CA LEU A 7 2.36 1.93 5.09
C LEU A 7 0.97 2.11 4.47
N HIS A 8 0.92 2.24 3.14
CA HIS A 8 -0.30 2.16 2.34
C HIS A 8 -0.43 0.80 1.66
N MET A 9 -1.59 0.16 1.77
CA MET A 9 -1.89 -1.12 1.11
C MET A 9 -3.27 -1.09 0.48
N LEU A 10 -3.37 -1.61 -0.74
CA LEU A 10 -4.62 -2.03 -1.35
C LEU A 10 -4.67 -3.56 -1.25
N VAL A 11 -5.71 -4.08 -0.61
CA VAL A 11 -5.87 -5.51 -0.35
C VAL A 11 -7.24 -5.98 -0.81
N HIS A 12 -7.32 -7.26 -1.21
CA HIS A 12 -8.58 -7.88 -1.61
C HIS A 12 -8.84 -9.12 -0.74
N GLY A 13 -10.11 -9.30 -0.36
CA GLY A 13 -10.55 -10.53 0.30
C GLY A 13 -10.44 -11.72 -0.65
N LEU A 14 -9.96 -12.85 -0.15
CA LEU A 14 -9.82 -14.10 -0.92
C LEU A 14 -11.03 -15.03 -0.76
N SER A 15 -11.95 -14.70 0.13
CA SER A 15 -13.20 -15.42 0.37
C SER A 15 -14.27 -14.46 0.86
N GLU A 16 -15.54 -14.88 0.80
CA GLU A 16 -16.68 -14.12 1.34
C GLU A 16 -16.59 -13.91 2.86
N THR A 17 -15.83 -14.76 3.55
CA THR A 17 -15.61 -14.72 4.99
C THR A 17 -14.33 -13.96 5.38
N ALA A 18 -13.67 -13.28 4.44
CA ALA A 18 -12.46 -12.52 4.72
C ALA A 18 -12.73 -11.39 5.74
N ASP A 19 -11.85 -11.26 6.74
CA ASP A 19 -11.97 -10.26 7.81
C ASP A 19 -10.75 -9.34 7.82
N LEU A 20 -10.98 -8.07 7.44
CA LEU A 20 -9.96 -7.03 7.43
C LEU A 20 -9.33 -6.81 8.81
N ARG A 21 -10.12 -6.87 9.88
CA ARG A 21 -9.62 -6.64 11.24
C ARG A 21 -8.70 -7.76 11.68
N ALA A 22 -9.06 -9.00 11.38
CA ALA A 22 -8.21 -10.15 11.66
C ALA A 22 -6.89 -10.09 10.86
N PHE A 23 -6.97 -9.73 9.57
CA PHE A 23 -5.80 -9.50 8.72
C PHE A 23 -4.87 -8.42 9.29
N ALA A 24 -5.41 -7.22 9.54
CA ALA A 24 -4.63 -6.08 10.01
C ALA A 24 -4.00 -6.36 11.39
N SER A 25 -4.75 -7.00 12.30
CA SER A 25 -4.25 -7.39 13.62
C SER A 25 -3.05 -8.33 13.51
N ARG A 26 -3.17 -9.40 12.71
CA ARG A 26 -2.07 -10.36 12.50
C ARG A 26 -0.86 -9.71 11.83
N ALA A 27 -1.08 -8.97 10.74
CA ALA A 27 0.00 -8.30 10.01
C ALA A 27 0.80 -7.35 10.92
N LYS A 28 0.10 -6.54 11.73
CA LYS A 28 0.73 -5.64 12.71
C LYS A 28 1.43 -6.39 13.83
N GLN A 29 0.85 -7.48 14.35
CA GLN A 29 1.44 -8.26 15.42
C GLN A 29 2.75 -8.93 15.00
N PHE A 30 2.75 -9.65 13.86
CA PHE A 30 3.94 -10.36 13.37
C PHE A 30 5.09 -9.39 13.09
N SER A 31 4.81 -8.31 12.35
CA SER A 31 5.84 -7.31 12.03
C SER A 31 6.35 -6.56 13.26
N ALA A 32 5.47 -6.21 14.22
CA ALA A 32 5.89 -5.57 15.46
C ALA A 32 6.74 -6.47 16.34
N TYR A 33 6.46 -7.77 16.40
CA TYR A 33 7.24 -8.74 17.16
C TYR A 33 8.68 -8.82 16.61
N GLU A 34 8.83 -9.05 15.30
CA GLU A 34 10.15 -9.13 14.67
C GLU A 34 10.93 -7.81 14.79
N TYR A 35 10.25 -6.67 14.58
CA TYR A 35 10.87 -5.36 14.73
C TYR A 35 11.31 -5.09 16.18
N SER A 36 10.46 -5.39 17.17
CA SER A 36 10.78 -5.21 18.58
C SER A 36 11.94 -6.10 19.01
N ARG A 37 12.04 -7.33 18.48
CA ARG A 37 13.19 -8.21 18.75
C ARG A 37 14.48 -7.67 18.17
N ALA A 38 14.43 -7.08 16.97
CA ALA A 38 15.61 -6.55 16.30
C ALA A 38 16.04 -5.16 16.81
N ARG A 39 15.08 -4.33 17.27
CA ARG A 39 15.31 -2.89 17.55
C ARG A 39 14.95 -2.45 18.96
N GLY A 40 14.28 -3.28 19.76
CA GLY A 40 13.82 -2.92 21.11
C GLY A 40 12.78 -1.79 21.14
N GLN A 41 12.10 -1.53 20.03
CA GLN A 41 11.17 -0.41 19.86
C GLN A 41 9.82 -0.89 19.33
N ARG A 42 8.77 -0.10 19.59
CA ARG A 42 7.45 -0.31 18.98
C ARG A 42 7.47 0.14 17.52
N LEU A 43 6.93 -0.70 16.64
CA LEU A 43 6.85 -0.41 15.20
C LEU A 43 5.60 0.42 14.86
N TRP A 44 4.43 0.02 15.35
CA TRP A 44 3.15 0.59 14.92
C TRP A 44 2.53 1.51 15.95
N GLN A 45 1.93 2.60 15.46
CA GLN A 45 0.97 3.37 16.23
C GLN A 45 -0.32 2.55 16.52
N PRO A 46 -1.08 2.90 17.57
CA PRO A 46 -2.40 2.35 17.80
C PRO A 46 -3.34 2.61 16.61
N SER A 47 -4.28 1.69 16.37
CA SER A 47 -5.26 1.77 15.28
C SER A 47 -4.64 1.76 13.86
N TYR A 48 -5.50 1.80 12.85
CA TYR A 48 -5.18 2.00 11.43
C TYR A 48 -6.37 2.72 10.78
N TYR A 49 -6.13 3.28 9.60
CA TYR A 49 -7.20 3.80 8.75
C TYR A 49 -7.55 2.73 7.70
N ASP A 50 -8.84 2.53 7.45
CA ASP A 50 -9.33 1.70 6.36
C ASP A 50 -10.42 2.41 5.55
N HIS A 51 -10.48 2.04 4.28
CA HIS A 51 -11.56 2.40 3.35
C HIS A 51 -11.97 1.14 2.60
N LEU A 52 -13.26 0.80 2.67
CA LEU A 52 -13.81 -0.33 1.92
C LEU A 52 -14.12 0.12 0.49
N VAL A 53 -13.37 -0.41 -0.48
CA VAL A 53 -13.62 -0.15 -1.90
C VAL A 53 -14.91 -0.83 -2.33
N ARG A 54 -15.93 -0.05 -2.70
CA ARG A 54 -17.25 -0.55 -3.09
C ARG A 54 -17.33 -0.78 -4.59
N GLU A 55 -18.33 -1.57 -5.00
CA GLU A 55 -18.66 -1.74 -6.42
C GLU A 55 -18.92 -0.36 -7.07
N GLY A 56 -18.30 -0.14 -8.23
CA GLY A 56 -18.35 1.14 -8.95
C GLY A 56 -17.29 2.16 -8.53
N GLU A 57 -16.52 1.93 -7.46
CA GLU A 57 -15.36 2.77 -7.14
C GLU A 57 -14.14 2.40 -7.99
N ASP A 58 -13.31 3.41 -8.28
CA ASP A 58 -12.16 3.28 -9.16
C ASP A 58 -10.95 2.68 -8.44
N VAL A 59 -10.80 1.35 -8.57
CA VAL A 59 -9.64 0.59 -8.07
C VAL A 59 -8.33 1.13 -8.64
N LEU A 60 -8.31 1.54 -9.92
CA LEU A 60 -7.11 2.11 -10.54
C LEU A 60 -6.77 3.46 -9.91
N GLY A 61 -7.78 4.25 -9.58
CA GLY A 61 -7.64 5.49 -8.80
C GLY A 61 -6.97 5.25 -7.45
N PHE A 62 -7.38 4.23 -6.70
CA PHE A 62 -6.71 3.87 -5.43
C PHE A 62 -5.27 3.38 -5.65
N MET A 63 -5.02 2.57 -6.68
CA MET A 63 -3.67 2.13 -7.02
C MET A 63 -2.76 3.31 -7.40
N ALA A 64 -3.26 4.26 -8.21
CA ALA A 64 -2.55 5.45 -8.62
C ALA A 64 -2.28 6.39 -7.44
N TYR A 65 -3.29 6.61 -6.58
CA TYR A 65 -3.13 7.36 -5.33
C TYR A 65 -2.00 6.78 -4.48
N ILE A 66 -2.02 5.45 -4.26
CA ILE A 66 -0.94 4.78 -3.53
C ILE A 66 0.37 5.08 -4.22
N ALA A 67 0.52 4.77 -5.51
CA ALA A 67 1.75 4.95 -6.29
C ALA A 67 2.30 6.39 -6.29
N MET A 68 1.43 7.41 -6.20
CA MET A 68 1.81 8.82 -6.21
C MET A 68 2.22 9.40 -4.86
N ASN A 69 1.90 8.75 -3.73
CA ASN A 69 2.26 9.27 -2.39
C ASN A 69 3.76 9.66 -2.21
N PRO A 70 4.75 8.89 -2.70
CA PRO A 70 6.16 9.25 -2.60
C PRO A 70 6.50 10.46 -3.45
N VAL A 71 5.81 10.65 -4.58
CA VAL A 71 5.99 11.81 -5.47
C VAL A 71 5.44 13.06 -4.79
N VAL A 72 4.21 12.99 -4.28
CA VAL A 72 3.57 14.08 -3.53
C VAL A 72 4.38 14.45 -2.28
N ALA A 73 5.00 13.47 -1.62
CA ALA A 73 5.88 13.69 -0.48
C ALA A 73 7.31 14.17 -0.85
N GLY A 74 7.63 14.32 -2.14
CA GLY A 74 8.95 14.75 -2.61
C GLY A 74 10.07 13.72 -2.43
N LEU A 75 9.73 12.45 -2.16
CA LEU A 75 10.67 11.35 -1.98
C LEU A 75 11.12 10.73 -3.31
N ALA A 76 10.38 10.98 -4.38
CA ALA A 76 10.64 10.48 -5.73
C ALA A 76 10.16 11.48 -6.78
N LYS A 77 10.78 11.49 -7.97
CA LYS A 77 10.28 12.31 -9.10
C LYS A 77 9.14 11.62 -9.84
N ARG A 78 9.16 10.29 -9.88
CA ARG A 78 8.12 9.44 -10.48
C ARG A 78 7.87 8.22 -9.60
N PRO A 79 6.70 7.57 -9.68
CA PRO A 79 6.41 6.38 -8.87
C PRO A 79 7.45 5.26 -9.00
N GLU A 80 7.97 5.00 -10.19
CA GLU A 80 8.97 3.95 -10.43
C GLU A 80 10.34 4.22 -9.80
N ASP A 81 10.65 5.48 -9.48
CA ASP A 81 11.89 5.85 -8.80
C ASP A 81 11.85 5.45 -7.32
N TYR A 82 10.66 5.14 -6.79
CA TYR A 82 10.51 4.72 -5.40
C TYR A 82 10.63 3.20 -5.23
N ALA A 83 11.73 2.75 -4.64
CA ALA A 83 12.05 1.33 -4.48
C ALA A 83 11.05 0.56 -3.59
N LEU A 84 10.38 1.25 -2.66
CA LEU A 84 9.43 0.65 -1.71
C LEU A 84 7.98 0.66 -2.19
N LEU A 85 7.76 0.99 -3.47
CA LEU A 85 6.53 0.77 -4.20
C LEU A 85 6.56 -0.61 -4.88
N GLY A 86 5.55 -1.44 -4.58
CA GLY A 86 5.37 -2.75 -5.19
C GLY A 86 4.03 -3.39 -4.82
N SER A 87 3.78 -4.57 -5.37
CA SER A 87 2.62 -5.41 -5.09
C SER A 87 3.06 -6.87 -4.87
N LEU A 88 2.26 -7.61 -4.11
CA LEU A 88 2.45 -9.05 -3.87
C LEU A 88 1.61 -9.92 -4.82
N THR A 89 0.60 -9.32 -5.46
CA THR A 89 -0.33 -10.00 -6.37
C THR A 89 -0.03 -9.69 -7.84
N LEU A 90 0.55 -8.51 -8.09
CA LEU A 90 1.07 -8.09 -9.39
C LEU A 90 2.58 -7.86 -9.24
N GLY A 91 3.37 -8.36 -10.18
CA GLY A 91 4.79 -7.97 -10.24
C GLY A 91 4.94 -6.45 -10.31
N ARG A 92 6.01 -5.89 -9.73
CA ARG A 92 6.22 -4.42 -9.70
C ARG A 92 6.15 -3.79 -11.09
N GLU A 93 6.77 -4.43 -12.07
CA GLU A 93 6.76 -3.97 -13.46
C GLU A 93 5.36 -4.03 -14.08
N GLU A 94 4.61 -5.10 -13.80
CA GLU A 94 3.23 -5.27 -14.24
C GLU A 94 2.33 -4.18 -13.67
N MET A 95 2.39 -3.96 -12.36
CA MET A 95 1.64 -2.92 -11.68
C MET A 95 1.93 -1.53 -12.27
N LEU A 96 3.20 -1.22 -12.51
CA LEU A 96 3.59 0.05 -13.14
C LEU A 96 3.11 0.15 -14.60
N ARG A 97 3.08 -0.97 -15.34
CA ARG A 97 2.52 -0.99 -16.70
C ARG A 97 1.03 -0.70 -16.69
N VAL A 98 0.25 -1.40 -15.85
CA VAL A 98 -1.19 -1.18 -15.68
C VAL A 98 -1.48 0.29 -15.35
N LEU A 99 -0.75 0.88 -14.41
CA LEU A 99 -0.94 2.29 -14.05
C LEU A 99 -0.64 3.26 -15.20
N ARG A 100 0.41 3.01 -15.99
CA ARG A 100 0.73 3.86 -17.15
C ARG A 100 -0.26 3.70 -18.29
N GLU A 101 -0.82 2.51 -18.48
CA GLU A 101 -1.75 2.23 -19.58
C GLU A 101 -3.15 2.74 -19.28
N PHE A 102 -3.65 2.51 -18.07
CA PHE A 102 -5.05 2.76 -17.73
C PHE A 102 -5.28 3.98 -16.82
N ALA A 103 -4.23 4.52 -16.21
CA ALA A 103 -4.32 5.69 -15.33
C ALA A 103 -3.20 6.75 -15.56
N PRO A 104 -2.74 7.01 -16.80
CA PRO A 104 -1.58 7.88 -17.05
C PRO A 104 -1.76 9.30 -16.51
N LEU A 105 -2.97 9.86 -16.61
CA LEU A 105 -3.28 11.19 -16.12
C LEU A 105 -3.24 11.29 -14.59
N LEU A 106 -3.45 10.17 -13.88
CA LEU A 106 -3.39 10.11 -12.42
C LEU A 106 -1.94 10.00 -11.90
N LEU A 107 -0.96 9.82 -12.78
CA LEU A 107 0.47 9.78 -12.43
C LEU A 107 1.16 11.14 -12.65
N LEU A 108 0.40 12.16 -13.04
CA LEU A 108 0.90 13.52 -13.16
C LEU A 108 0.91 14.19 -11.78
N PRO A 109 1.97 14.95 -11.43
CA PRO A 109 2.06 15.67 -10.16
C PRO A 109 1.07 16.85 -10.08
#